data_AF-A0A955IKG5-F1
#
_entry.id   AF-A0A955IKG5-F1
#
_cell.length_a   1.000
_cell.length_b   1.000
_cell.length_c   1.000
_cell.angle_alpha   90.00
_cell.angle_beta   90.00
_cell.angle_gamma   90.00
#
_symmetry.space_group_name_H-M   'P 1'
#
loop_
_entity.id
_entity.type
_entity.pdbx_description
1 polymer ?
#
loop_
_entity_poly.entity_id
_entity_poly.type
_entity_poly.pdbx_seq_one_letter_code
_entity_poly.pdbx_strand_id
1 'polypeptide(L)'
;MSSGNGIAIVVNCVIANNTAPASAGLHAVGGTHRIVANCTILNNVAAEGEAGVTIGAGTLLTNCIIRGSGPGDEVHGDGSLVVFSNIEGGHPGVGNFDADPLFADAAYRLSDASPCIDAGWTLGVPVDRPDLDGDGDVLEPVPFDLDGAPQFVDADAADTGCGAGAVVDVGAFEYPRGPAVEVVTGDLDGNGVVDAADLAIVLAHFGDADCFADPNADGVVDADDITMILVAWSRP
;
A
#
# COMPACT_ATOMS: atom_id res chain seq x y z
N MET A 1 27.06 3.92 -16.30
CA MET A 1 25.66 4.03 -16.80
C MET A 1 25.24 2.65 -17.29
N SER A 2 24.80 1.76 -16.40
CA SER A 2 23.95 0.64 -16.79
C SER A 2 22.52 1.14 -16.67
N SER A 3 21.81 1.19 -17.80
CA SER A 3 20.36 1.35 -17.85
C SER A 3 19.72 0.10 -17.24
N GLY A 4 19.57 0.08 -15.92
CA GLY A 4 18.87 -0.98 -15.22
C GLY A 4 17.36 -0.75 -15.35
N ASN A 5 16.69 -1.56 -16.15
CA ASN A 5 15.24 -1.77 -16.09
C ASN A 5 14.85 -2.58 -14.83
N GLY A 6 15.43 -2.24 -13.68
CA GLY A 6 15.13 -2.88 -12.41
C GLY A 6 14.07 -2.07 -11.69
N ILE A 7 13.03 -2.75 -11.20
CA ILE A 7 12.11 -2.18 -10.22
C ILE A 7 12.79 -2.30 -8.86
N ALA A 8 12.86 -1.21 -8.11
CA ALA A 8 13.22 -1.25 -6.70
C ALA A 8 11.94 -1.31 -5.88
N ILE A 9 11.80 -2.33 -5.03
CA ILE A 9 10.64 -2.54 -4.16
C ILE A 9 11.13 -2.47 -2.72
N VAL A 10 10.47 -1.63 -1.91
CA VAL A 10 10.58 -1.58 -0.46
C VAL A 10 9.19 -1.88 0.08
N VAL A 11 9.05 -3.00 0.77
CA VAL A 11 7.76 -3.50 1.28
C VAL A 11 7.91 -4.02 2.69
N ASN A 12 6.91 -3.82 3.53
CA ASN A 12 6.85 -4.35 4.91
C ASN A 12 8.08 -3.98 5.73
N CYS A 13 8.52 -2.72 5.61
CA CYS A 13 9.73 -2.23 6.27
C CYS A 13 9.42 -1.17 7.33
N VAL A 14 10.11 -1.25 8.46
CA VAL A 14 10.20 -0.16 9.43
C VAL A 14 11.50 0.60 9.22
N ILE A 15 11.40 1.89 8.90
CA ILE A 15 12.54 2.80 8.71
C ILE A 15 12.40 3.93 9.73
N ALA A 16 12.98 3.73 10.91
CA ALA A 16 12.71 4.63 12.03
C ALA A 16 13.96 5.05 12.81
N ASN A 17 13.90 6.27 13.36
CA ASN A 17 14.92 6.85 14.24
C ASN A 17 16.32 6.92 13.61
N ASN A 18 16.41 7.01 12.28
CA ASN A 18 17.68 7.21 11.61
C ASN A 18 18.11 8.67 11.72
N THR A 19 19.42 8.90 11.75
CA THR A 19 19.99 10.25 11.70
C THR A 19 21.07 10.30 10.64
N ALA A 20 20.96 11.26 9.72
CA ALA A 20 21.92 11.47 8.65
C ALA A 20 22.11 12.96 8.36
N PRO A 21 23.20 13.37 7.68
CA PRO A 21 23.34 14.77 7.26
C PRO A 21 22.31 15.17 6.20
N ALA A 22 22.10 14.35 5.18
CA ALA A 22 21.38 14.74 3.96
C ALA A 22 19.98 14.08 3.79
N SER A 23 19.85 12.79 4.05
CA SER A 23 18.55 12.10 4.03
C SER A 23 18.58 10.89 4.96
N ALA A 24 17.56 10.76 5.80
CA ALA A 24 17.56 9.82 6.93
C ALA A 24 16.49 8.73 6.85
N GLY A 25 15.29 9.04 6.38
CA GLY A 25 14.22 8.07 6.19
C GLY A 25 14.45 7.25 4.93
N LEU A 26 13.81 7.65 3.83
CA LEU A 26 13.91 6.91 2.57
C LEU A 26 14.27 7.84 1.42
N HIS A 27 15.32 7.48 0.68
CA HIS A 27 15.81 8.24 -0.48
C HIS A 27 15.68 7.40 -1.75
N ALA A 28 14.47 7.35 -2.29
CA ALA A 28 14.18 6.63 -3.52
C ALA A 28 14.21 7.59 -4.71
N VAL A 29 15.40 8.06 -5.08
CA VAL A 29 15.62 8.87 -6.30
C VAL A 29 16.51 8.13 -7.29
N GLY A 30 16.21 8.25 -8.59
CA GLY A 30 16.90 7.54 -9.67
C GLY A 30 16.20 6.25 -10.11
N GLY A 31 16.39 5.87 -11.38
CA GLY A 31 15.60 4.80 -12.02
C GLY A 31 14.21 5.28 -12.46
N THR A 32 13.45 4.42 -13.15
CA THR A 32 12.13 4.79 -13.72
C THR A 32 10.94 4.14 -13.02
N HIS A 33 11.15 3.10 -12.21
CA HIS A 33 10.08 2.37 -11.52
C HIS A 33 10.52 2.00 -10.11
N ARG A 34 9.79 2.51 -9.11
CA ARG A 34 10.02 2.29 -7.69
C ARG A 34 8.68 2.04 -7.01
N ILE A 35 8.65 1.10 -6.07
CA ILE A 35 7.48 0.84 -5.23
C ILE A 35 7.92 0.91 -3.78
N VAL A 36 7.24 1.75 -3.00
CA VAL A 36 7.36 1.81 -1.54
C VAL A 36 5.97 1.54 -1.01
N ALA A 37 5.75 0.35 -0.47
CA ALA A 37 4.44 -0.13 -0.05
C ALA A 37 4.49 -0.63 1.40
N ASN A 38 3.42 -0.46 2.16
CA ASN A 38 3.27 -1.11 3.48
C ASN A 38 4.49 -0.86 4.38
N CYS A 39 4.94 0.40 4.48
CA CYS A 39 6.12 0.77 5.26
C CYS A 39 5.75 1.72 6.40
N THR A 40 6.47 1.62 7.51
CA THR A 40 6.37 2.53 8.65
C THR A 40 7.66 3.34 8.75
N ILE A 41 7.61 4.61 8.33
CA ILE A 41 8.75 5.52 8.22
C ILE A 41 8.60 6.63 9.26
N LEU A 42 9.39 6.58 10.33
CA LEU A 42 9.12 7.37 11.54
C LEU A 42 10.35 8.05 12.13
N ASN A 43 10.16 9.28 12.62
CA ASN A 43 11.12 9.93 13.53
C ASN A 43 12.55 9.98 12.98
N ASN A 44 12.69 10.04 11.67
CA ASN A 44 14.00 10.16 11.04
C ASN A 44 14.44 11.62 11.10
N VAL A 45 15.74 11.87 11.14
CA VAL A 45 16.28 13.23 11.32
C VAL A 45 17.41 13.48 10.34
N ALA A 46 17.24 14.50 9.51
CA ALA A 46 18.27 15.01 8.61
C ALA A 46 18.75 16.38 9.10
N ALA A 47 20.07 16.57 9.22
CA ALA A 47 20.63 17.82 9.74
C ALA A 47 20.57 18.99 8.73
N GLU A 48 20.71 18.67 7.44
CA GLU A 48 20.85 19.64 6.34
C GLU A 48 19.91 19.35 5.16
N GLY A 49 19.13 18.26 5.22
CA GLY A 49 18.25 17.85 4.13
C GLY A 49 16.95 17.22 4.62
N GLU A 50 16.43 16.25 3.86
CA GLU A 50 15.07 15.73 4.06
C GLU A 50 15.05 14.48 4.94
N ALA A 51 14.38 14.62 6.07
CA ALA A 51 14.30 13.58 7.09
C ALA A 51 13.32 12.46 6.74
N GLY A 52 12.17 12.80 6.14
CA GLY A 52 11.11 11.86 5.79
C GLY A 52 11.44 11.04 4.56
N VAL A 53 10.62 11.20 3.52
CA VAL A 53 10.77 10.46 2.28
C VAL A 53 11.10 11.40 1.13
N THR A 54 12.21 11.15 0.44
CA THR A 54 12.51 11.75 -0.86
C THR A 54 12.24 10.75 -1.97
N ILE A 55 11.29 11.06 -2.84
CA ILE A 55 10.92 10.28 -4.02
C ILE A 55 11.19 11.09 -5.30
N GLY A 56 11.21 10.39 -6.44
CA GLY A 56 11.28 11.05 -7.74
C GLY A 56 10.34 10.37 -8.73
N ALA A 57 10.17 10.98 -9.90
CA ALA A 57 9.19 10.55 -10.90
C ALA A 57 9.19 9.04 -11.18
N GLY A 58 8.00 8.43 -11.24
CA GLY A 58 7.83 6.98 -11.42
C GLY A 58 7.97 6.15 -10.13
N THR A 59 7.77 6.79 -8.97
CA THR A 59 7.60 6.09 -7.68
C THR A 59 6.11 5.95 -7.37
N LEU A 60 5.68 4.74 -7.05
CA LEU A 60 4.43 4.48 -6.34
C LEU A 60 4.76 4.39 -4.84
N LEU A 61 4.15 5.26 -4.04
CA LEU A 61 4.18 5.20 -2.59
C LEU A 61 2.76 4.92 -2.10
N THR A 62 2.56 3.81 -1.40
CA THR A 62 1.23 3.41 -0.94
C THR A 62 1.24 2.66 0.38
N ASN A 63 0.11 2.63 1.09
CA ASN A 63 -0.06 1.91 2.36
C ASN A 63 1.01 2.23 3.41
N CYS A 64 1.59 3.44 3.39
CA CYS A 64 2.68 3.80 4.29
C CYS A 64 2.20 4.68 5.45
N ILE A 65 2.84 4.51 6.61
CA ILE A 65 2.79 5.50 7.70
C ILE A 65 4.07 6.34 7.62
N ILE A 66 3.95 7.65 7.45
CA ILE A 66 5.11 8.57 7.35
C ILE A 66 4.91 9.75 8.32
N ARG A 67 5.80 9.87 9.31
CA ARG A 67 5.64 10.86 10.40
C ARG A 67 6.93 11.23 11.11
N GLY A 68 6.89 12.34 11.84
CA GLY A 68 7.84 12.67 12.90
C GLY A 68 9.19 13.09 12.37
N SER A 69 9.29 13.46 11.09
CA SER A 69 10.55 13.85 10.44
C SER A 69 10.96 15.30 10.75
N GLY A 70 10.19 15.99 11.61
CA GLY A 70 10.42 17.36 12.00
C GLY A 70 9.46 18.32 11.28
N PRO A 71 9.73 19.64 11.33
CA PRO A 71 8.85 20.62 10.70
C PRO A 71 9.01 20.59 9.17
N GLY A 72 7.90 20.42 8.45
CA GLY A 72 7.87 20.41 6.99
C GLY A 72 6.90 19.38 6.45
N ASP A 73 6.98 19.15 5.13
CA ASP A 73 6.28 18.04 4.50
C ASP A 73 7.03 16.74 4.81
N GLU A 74 6.32 15.63 4.93
CA GLU A 74 6.94 14.31 5.16
C GLU A 74 7.44 13.65 3.86
N VAL A 75 6.89 14.08 2.70
CA VAL A 75 7.18 13.50 1.38
C VAL A 75 7.62 14.61 0.43
N HIS A 76 8.80 14.43 -0.16
CA HIS A 76 9.48 15.41 -1.01
C HIS A 76 9.75 14.84 -2.39
N GLY A 77 9.60 15.67 -3.43
CA GLY A 77 9.85 15.31 -4.83
C GLY A 77 8.62 15.52 -5.70
N ASP A 78 8.77 15.29 -7.01
CA ASP A 78 7.71 15.47 -8.00
C ASP A 78 7.54 14.24 -8.92
N GLY A 79 6.36 14.12 -9.53
CA GLY A 79 6.04 13.12 -10.54
C GLY A 79 5.85 11.68 -10.01
N SER A 80 5.65 11.52 -8.70
CA SER A 80 5.28 10.26 -8.04
C SER A 80 3.77 10.15 -7.84
N LEU A 81 3.28 8.93 -7.72
CA LEU A 81 1.93 8.62 -7.25
C LEU A 81 2.02 8.27 -5.76
N VAL A 82 1.32 9.02 -4.91
CA VAL A 82 1.28 8.83 -3.46
C VAL A 82 -0.17 8.66 -3.05
N VAL A 83 -0.56 7.47 -2.59
CA VAL A 83 -1.97 7.13 -2.36
C VAL A 83 -2.13 6.21 -1.14
N PHE A 84 -3.31 6.19 -0.51
CA PHE A 84 -3.65 5.29 0.62
C PHE A 84 -2.62 5.26 1.76
N SER A 85 -2.00 6.40 2.05
CA SER A 85 -0.95 6.52 3.07
C SER A 85 -1.35 7.49 4.18
N ASN A 86 -0.96 7.15 5.41
CA ASN A 86 -1.09 8.01 6.58
C ASN A 86 0.15 8.91 6.71
N ILE A 87 0.03 10.17 6.33
CA ILE A 87 1.15 11.10 6.20
C ILE A 87 0.91 12.31 7.10
N GLU A 88 1.80 12.55 8.07
CA GLU A 88 1.71 13.69 8.98
C GLU A 88 1.75 15.02 8.21
N GLY A 89 0.81 15.92 8.50
CA GLY A 89 0.61 17.17 7.75
C GLY A 89 -0.20 17.01 6.45
N GLY A 90 -0.49 15.77 6.04
CA GLY A 90 -1.23 15.41 4.84
C GLY A 90 -0.40 15.46 3.55
N HIS A 91 -0.87 14.75 2.52
CA HIS A 91 -0.29 14.78 1.18
C HIS A 91 -1.36 14.58 0.10
N PRO A 92 -1.34 15.34 -1.02
CA PRO A 92 -2.31 15.14 -2.10
C PRO A 92 -2.26 13.72 -2.67
N GLY A 93 -3.42 13.13 -2.90
CA GLY A 93 -3.56 11.79 -3.48
C GLY A 93 -4.82 11.10 -2.98
N VAL A 94 -5.31 10.13 -3.76
CA VAL A 94 -6.47 9.32 -3.38
C VAL A 94 -6.15 8.52 -2.12
N GLY A 95 -7.10 8.47 -1.17
CA GLY A 95 -6.97 7.66 0.05
C GLY A 95 -5.90 8.12 1.04
N ASN A 96 -5.14 9.19 0.79
CA ASN A 96 -4.20 9.71 1.80
C ASN A 96 -4.96 10.38 2.95
N PHE A 97 -4.47 10.20 4.16
CA PHE A 97 -5.03 10.81 5.37
C PHE A 97 -3.93 11.20 6.36
N ASP A 98 -4.31 11.99 7.37
CA ASP A 98 -3.44 12.36 8.48
C ASP A 98 -4.18 12.10 9.80
N ALA A 99 -3.77 11.03 10.47
CA ALA A 99 -4.29 10.66 11.78
C ALA A 99 -3.20 10.01 12.62
N ASP A 100 -3.23 10.14 13.96
CA ASP A 100 -2.30 9.40 14.83
C ASP A 100 -2.48 7.88 14.61
N PRO A 101 -1.44 7.07 14.32
CA PRO A 101 -1.59 5.65 14.04
C PRO A 101 -1.82 4.85 15.32
N LEU A 102 -1.68 5.48 16.50
CA LEU A 102 -1.93 4.86 17.80
C LEU A 102 -1.17 3.52 17.95
N PHE A 103 0.16 3.58 17.89
CA PHE A 103 1.00 2.40 18.09
C PHE A 103 0.85 1.81 19.50
N ALA A 104 0.68 0.50 19.59
CA ALA A 104 0.56 -0.24 20.83
C ALA A 104 1.91 -0.52 21.52
N ASP A 105 3.00 -0.57 20.75
CA ASP A 105 4.31 -0.96 21.23
C ASP A 105 5.49 -0.22 20.55
N ALA A 106 6.70 -0.52 20.98
CA ALA A 106 7.93 0.06 20.45
C ALA A 106 8.38 -0.56 19.10
N ALA A 107 7.71 -1.61 18.64
CA ALA A 107 7.92 -2.18 17.31
C ALA A 107 7.04 -1.51 16.26
N TYR A 108 6.13 -0.60 16.67
CA TYR A 108 5.19 0.12 15.82
C TYR A 108 4.02 -0.73 15.31
N ARG A 109 3.61 -1.74 16.08
CA ARG A 109 2.33 -2.42 15.84
C ARG A 109 1.16 -1.51 16.19
N LEU A 110 0.07 -1.59 15.44
CA LEU A 110 -1.14 -0.81 15.67
C LEU A 110 -1.87 -1.26 16.94
N SER A 111 -2.50 -0.31 17.63
CA SER A 111 -3.50 -0.63 18.67
C SER A 111 -4.87 -0.89 18.06
N ASP A 112 -5.77 -1.48 18.85
CA ASP A 112 -7.15 -1.80 18.46
C ASP A 112 -8.02 -0.58 18.10
N ALA A 113 -7.58 0.63 18.45
CA ALA A 113 -8.24 1.88 18.14
C ALA A 113 -7.61 2.63 16.96
N SER A 114 -6.58 2.05 16.32
CA SER A 114 -5.84 2.70 15.25
C SER A 114 -6.73 3.02 14.04
N PRO A 115 -6.64 4.25 13.49
CA PRO A 115 -7.30 4.60 12.23
C PRO A 115 -6.57 4.03 11.00
N CYS A 116 -5.44 3.37 11.19
CA CYS A 116 -4.71 2.69 10.12
C CYS A 116 -5.18 1.26 9.88
N ILE A 117 -6.05 0.73 10.75
CA ILE A 117 -6.66 -0.59 10.56
C ILE A 117 -7.67 -0.52 9.41
N ASP A 118 -7.60 -1.48 8.49
CA ASP A 118 -8.47 -1.61 7.31
C ASP A 118 -8.57 -0.31 6.48
N ALA A 119 -7.46 0.43 6.39
CA ALA A 119 -7.40 1.76 5.77
C ALA A 119 -6.52 1.82 4.51
N GLY A 120 -5.86 0.71 4.15
CA GLY A 120 -4.96 0.62 3.02
C GLY A 120 -5.65 0.27 1.71
N TRP A 121 -4.85 0.07 0.67
CA TRP A 121 -5.26 -0.42 -0.64
C TRP A 121 -4.73 -1.83 -0.86
N THR A 122 -5.64 -2.82 -0.91
CA THR A 122 -5.30 -4.25 -1.01
C THR A 122 -4.47 -4.55 -2.26
N LEU A 123 -4.82 -4.00 -3.42
CA LEU A 123 -4.06 -4.19 -4.68
C LEU A 123 -2.83 -3.27 -4.79
N GLY A 124 -2.61 -2.41 -3.80
CA GLY A 124 -1.38 -1.62 -3.64
C GLY A 124 -0.22 -2.43 -3.04
N VAL A 125 -0.52 -3.60 -2.46
CA VAL A 125 0.50 -4.54 -2.00
C VAL A 125 1.24 -5.11 -3.22
N PRO A 126 2.59 -5.03 -3.27
CA PRO A 126 3.36 -5.54 -4.38
C PRO A 126 3.21 -7.06 -4.54
N VAL A 127 3.42 -7.56 -5.75
CA VAL A 127 3.40 -9.01 -6.03
C VAL A 127 4.54 -9.78 -5.35
N ASP A 128 4.27 -11.01 -4.93
CA ASP A 128 5.17 -11.91 -4.21
C ASP A 128 6.23 -12.56 -5.10
N ARG A 129 7.06 -11.72 -5.74
CA ARG A 129 8.16 -12.20 -6.59
C ARG A 129 9.10 -13.22 -5.90
N PRO A 130 9.37 -13.11 -4.59
CA PRO A 130 10.21 -14.07 -3.90
C PRO A 130 9.57 -15.43 -3.61
N ASP A 131 8.25 -15.61 -3.80
CA ASP A 131 7.52 -16.83 -3.40
C ASP A 131 7.71 -17.08 -1.89
N LEU A 132 7.25 -16.14 -1.06
CA LEU A 132 7.49 -16.11 0.38
C LEU A 132 6.76 -17.24 1.11
N ASP A 133 5.61 -17.69 0.62
CA ASP A 133 4.86 -18.79 1.21
C ASP A 133 5.15 -20.17 0.58
N GLY A 134 5.78 -20.19 -0.61
CA GLY A 134 6.27 -21.39 -1.27
C GLY A 134 5.21 -22.16 -2.04
N ASP A 135 4.10 -21.52 -2.42
CA ASP A 135 3.02 -22.14 -3.18
C ASP A 135 3.28 -22.12 -4.71
N GLY A 136 4.20 -21.27 -5.16
CA GLY A 136 4.63 -21.11 -6.54
C GLY A 136 3.86 -20.06 -7.35
N ASP A 137 2.89 -19.35 -6.77
CA ASP A 137 2.28 -18.16 -7.34
C ASP A 137 3.08 -16.91 -6.95
N VAL A 138 3.79 -16.34 -7.93
CA VAL A 138 4.60 -15.12 -7.73
C VAL A 138 3.91 -13.84 -8.20
N LEU A 139 2.66 -13.97 -8.64
CA LEU A 139 1.84 -12.88 -9.18
C LEU A 139 0.75 -12.46 -8.21
N GLU A 140 0.50 -13.23 -7.14
CA GLU A 140 -0.31 -12.78 -6.03
C GLU A 140 0.39 -11.69 -5.19
N PRO A 141 -0.36 -10.91 -4.40
CA PRO A 141 0.23 -9.95 -3.46
C PRO A 141 1.10 -10.62 -2.38
N VAL A 142 2.11 -9.90 -1.87
CA VAL A 142 2.95 -10.36 -0.75
C VAL A 142 2.09 -10.85 0.43
N PRO A 143 2.20 -12.13 0.84
CA PRO A 143 1.24 -12.76 1.74
C PRO A 143 1.46 -12.45 3.22
N PHE A 144 2.65 -11.96 3.60
CA PHE A 144 3.01 -11.75 4.99
C PHE A 144 3.50 -10.33 5.29
N ASP A 145 3.11 -9.82 6.45
CA ASP A 145 3.62 -8.57 7.03
C ASP A 145 5.06 -8.72 7.58
N LEU A 146 5.59 -7.67 8.24
CA LEU A 146 6.94 -7.71 8.80
C LEU A 146 7.12 -8.74 9.94
N ASP A 147 6.04 -9.14 10.62
CA ASP A 147 6.08 -10.17 11.65
C ASP A 147 5.99 -11.60 11.10
N GLY A 148 5.74 -11.73 9.79
CA GLY A 148 5.39 -13.01 9.18
C GLY A 148 3.94 -13.42 9.47
N ALA A 149 3.10 -12.50 9.94
CA ALA A 149 1.66 -12.71 10.04
C ALA A 149 1.02 -12.52 8.65
N PRO A 150 -0.14 -13.14 8.38
CA PRO A 150 -0.87 -12.89 7.13
C PRO A 150 -1.15 -11.39 6.95
N GLN A 151 -0.86 -10.87 5.75
CA GLN A 151 -1.08 -9.47 5.39
C GLN A 151 -2.57 -9.15 5.14
N PHE A 152 -3.38 -10.17 4.82
CA PHE A 152 -4.78 -10.01 4.46
C PHE A 152 -5.64 -10.64 5.55
N VAL A 153 -6.10 -9.82 6.48
CA VAL A 153 -6.94 -10.24 7.60
C VAL A 153 -8.19 -9.36 7.61
N ASP A 154 -9.36 -9.97 7.60
CA ASP A 154 -10.63 -9.24 7.77
C ASP A 154 -10.82 -8.95 9.27
N ALA A 155 -10.36 -7.78 9.71
CA ALA A 155 -10.66 -7.30 11.05
C ALA A 155 -12.11 -6.82 11.08
N ASP A 156 -12.89 -7.20 12.11
CA ASP A 156 -14.26 -6.69 12.31
C ASP A 156 -14.29 -5.16 12.63
N ALA A 157 -13.40 -4.35 12.05
CA ALA A 157 -13.46 -2.91 12.01
C ALA A 157 -14.15 -2.46 10.70
N ALA A 158 -14.24 -1.14 10.52
CA ALA A 158 -14.90 -0.60 9.34
C ALA A 158 -13.84 -0.36 8.27
N ASP A 159 -14.00 -1.00 7.12
CA ASP A 159 -13.17 -0.74 5.95
C ASP A 159 -13.27 0.74 5.57
N THR A 160 -12.13 1.44 5.68
CA THR A 160 -11.98 2.82 5.22
C THR A 160 -11.02 2.94 4.04
N GLY A 161 -10.34 1.85 3.71
CA GLY A 161 -9.45 1.71 2.58
C GLY A 161 -10.14 1.29 1.28
N CYS A 162 -9.38 0.66 0.40
CA CYS A 162 -9.77 0.26 -0.95
C CYS A 162 -9.41 -1.20 -1.22
N GLY A 163 -10.39 -1.99 -1.67
CA GLY A 163 -10.21 -3.38 -2.01
C GLY A 163 -11.46 -4.21 -1.72
N ALA A 164 -11.54 -5.37 -2.35
CA ALA A 164 -12.53 -6.40 -2.01
C ALA A 164 -11.95 -7.35 -0.96
N GLY A 165 -12.82 -7.89 -0.10
CA GLY A 165 -12.40 -8.81 0.96
C GLY A 165 -11.65 -8.09 2.09
N ALA A 166 -10.51 -8.65 2.49
CA ALA A 166 -9.68 -8.08 3.55
C ALA A 166 -8.92 -6.84 3.05
N VAL A 167 -9.33 -5.67 3.55
CA VAL A 167 -8.60 -4.42 3.33
C VAL A 167 -7.39 -4.40 4.23
N VAL A 168 -6.20 -4.23 3.64
CA VAL A 168 -4.94 -4.25 4.41
C VAL A 168 -4.80 -3.03 5.31
N ASP A 169 -4.04 -3.20 6.39
CA ASP A 169 -3.65 -2.08 7.23
C ASP A 169 -2.63 -1.16 6.54
N VAL A 170 -2.63 0.11 6.93
CA VAL A 170 -1.60 1.07 6.53
C VAL A 170 -0.40 0.93 7.46
N GLY A 171 0.77 0.60 6.92
CA GLY A 171 2.01 0.41 7.67
C GLY A 171 2.69 -0.93 7.41
N ALA A 172 3.72 -1.25 8.20
CA ALA A 172 4.53 -2.46 8.03
C ALA A 172 3.96 -3.71 8.72
N PHE A 173 2.90 -3.57 9.52
CA PHE A 173 2.30 -4.64 10.30
C PHE A 173 0.80 -4.68 10.05
N GLU A 174 0.28 -5.90 10.03
CA GLU A 174 -1.15 -6.15 10.01
C GLU A 174 -1.67 -6.34 11.44
N TYR A 175 -2.85 -5.80 11.73
CA TYR A 175 -3.50 -5.99 13.02
C TYR A 175 -4.09 -7.40 13.10
N PRO A 176 -3.67 -8.24 14.06
CA PRO A 176 -3.90 -9.68 14.01
C PRO A 176 -5.29 -10.06 14.55
N ARG A 177 -6.37 -9.63 13.88
CA ARG A 177 -7.74 -9.93 14.29
C ARG A 177 -8.55 -10.47 13.12
N GLY A 178 -8.61 -11.78 12.96
CA GLY A 178 -9.46 -12.41 11.97
C GLY A 178 -8.80 -13.63 11.35
N PRO A 179 -9.52 -14.37 10.50
CA PRO A 179 -8.89 -15.36 9.63
C PRO A 179 -8.09 -14.66 8.51
N ALA A 180 -7.01 -15.30 8.07
CA ALA A 180 -6.37 -14.91 6.82
C ALA A 180 -7.34 -15.12 5.65
N VAL A 181 -7.35 -14.17 4.72
CA VAL A 181 -8.17 -14.20 3.50
C VAL A 181 -7.23 -14.29 2.30
N GLU A 182 -7.50 -15.22 1.40
CA GLU A 182 -6.80 -15.30 0.12
C GLU A 182 -7.31 -14.18 -0.80
N VAL A 183 -6.40 -13.39 -1.37
CA VAL A 183 -6.74 -12.28 -2.26
C VAL A 183 -6.44 -12.67 -3.70
N VAL A 184 -7.50 -12.88 -4.47
CA VAL A 184 -7.39 -13.11 -5.91
C VAL A 184 -7.51 -11.77 -6.64
N THR A 185 -6.46 -11.34 -7.34
CA THR A 185 -6.49 -10.09 -8.09
C THR A 185 -7.63 -10.11 -9.11
N GLY A 186 -8.57 -9.16 -9.00
CA GLY A 186 -9.73 -9.04 -9.89
C GLY A 186 -10.98 -9.78 -9.43
N ASP A 187 -10.93 -10.54 -8.33
CA ASP A 187 -12.11 -11.11 -7.66
C ASP A 187 -12.68 -10.04 -6.72
N LEU A 188 -13.66 -9.31 -7.21
CA LEU A 188 -14.28 -8.20 -6.48
C LEU A 188 -15.45 -8.67 -5.61
N ASP A 189 -16.11 -9.79 -5.94
CA ASP A 189 -17.20 -10.31 -5.12
C ASP A 189 -16.74 -11.28 -4.01
N GLY A 190 -15.46 -11.65 -4.02
CA GLY A 190 -14.80 -12.46 -3.00
C GLY A 190 -15.18 -13.94 -3.05
N ASN A 191 -15.64 -14.44 -4.20
CA ASN A 191 -16.07 -15.82 -4.37
C ASN A 191 -14.93 -16.82 -4.68
N GLY A 192 -13.71 -16.31 -4.84
CA GLY A 192 -12.48 -17.04 -5.15
C GLY A 192 -12.20 -17.21 -6.64
N VAL A 193 -13.02 -16.64 -7.55
CA VAL A 193 -12.83 -16.72 -9.00
C VAL A 193 -13.14 -15.40 -9.69
N VAL A 194 -12.26 -14.99 -10.61
CA VAL A 194 -12.51 -13.83 -11.47
C VAL A 194 -13.42 -14.21 -12.64
N ASP A 195 -14.66 -13.74 -12.64
CA ASP A 195 -15.66 -14.03 -13.65
C ASP A 195 -16.60 -12.84 -14.02
N ALA A 196 -17.77 -13.15 -14.58
CA ALA A 196 -18.73 -12.14 -15.01
C ALA A 196 -19.39 -11.38 -13.86
N ALA A 197 -19.36 -11.91 -12.64
CA ALA A 197 -19.82 -11.22 -11.44
C ALA A 197 -18.92 -10.03 -11.11
N ASP A 198 -17.60 -10.21 -11.17
CA ASP A 198 -16.62 -9.14 -10.90
C ASP A 198 -16.69 -8.04 -11.94
N LEU A 199 -16.80 -8.42 -13.22
CA LEU A 199 -16.99 -7.44 -14.29
C LEU A 199 -18.30 -6.68 -14.12
N ALA A 200 -19.36 -7.32 -13.63
CA ALA A 200 -20.63 -6.65 -13.39
C ALA A 200 -20.51 -5.59 -12.29
N ILE A 201 -19.66 -5.80 -11.28
CA ILE A 201 -19.35 -4.79 -10.25
C ILE A 201 -18.71 -3.56 -10.89
N VAL A 202 -17.62 -3.73 -11.64
CA VAL A 202 -16.95 -2.60 -12.33
C VAL A 202 -17.91 -1.86 -13.26
N LEU A 203 -18.68 -2.59 -14.08
CA LEU A 203 -19.62 -1.98 -15.02
C LEU A 203 -20.79 -1.25 -14.34
N ALA A 204 -21.19 -1.67 -13.14
CA ALA A 204 -22.28 -1.02 -12.41
C ALA A 204 -21.88 0.35 -11.84
N HIS A 205 -20.58 0.58 -11.61
CA HIS A 205 -20.03 1.80 -11.04
C HIS A 205 -19.23 2.63 -12.08
N PHE A 206 -19.31 2.29 -13.37
CA PHE A 206 -18.52 2.93 -14.42
C PHE A 206 -18.73 4.45 -14.48
N GLY A 207 -17.64 5.19 -14.29
CA GLY A 207 -17.59 6.65 -14.25
C GLY A 207 -17.73 7.26 -12.84
N ASP A 208 -17.93 6.45 -11.81
CA ASP A 208 -17.98 6.89 -10.42
C ASP A 208 -16.59 6.82 -9.76
N ALA A 209 -16.44 7.47 -8.60
CA ALA A 209 -15.23 7.38 -7.76
C ALA A 209 -15.50 6.38 -6.62
N ASP A 210 -15.70 5.11 -6.98
CA ASP A 210 -15.99 4.02 -6.05
C ASP A 210 -14.75 3.13 -5.92
N CYS A 211 -14.05 3.23 -4.78
CA CYS A 211 -12.83 2.50 -4.52
C CYS A 211 -13.02 0.97 -4.59
N PHE A 212 -14.21 0.45 -4.30
CA PHE A 212 -14.45 -0.99 -4.38
C PHE A 212 -14.49 -1.49 -5.83
N ALA A 213 -14.99 -0.65 -6.75
CA ALA A 213 -15.08 -0.96 -8.17
C ALA A 213 -13.92 -0.39 -9.01
N ASP A 214 -12.97 0.30 -8.35
CA ASP A 214 -11.76 0.92 -8.89
C ASP A 214 -10.52 0.12 -8.40
N PRO A 215 -10.32 -1.12 -8.90
CA PRO A 215 -9.19 -1.97 -8.50
C PRO A 215 -7.83 -1.36 -8.81
N ASN A 216 -7.71 -0.45 -9.78
CA ASN A 216 -6.45 0.23 -10.06
C ASN A 216 -6.19 1.42 -9.09
N ALA A 217 -7.24 1.85 -8.38
CA ALA A 217 -7.32 2.89 -7.38
C ALA A 217 -6.81 4.27 -7.86
N ASP A 218 -7.06 4.60 -9.13
CA ASP A 218 -6.71 5.89 -9.73
C ASP A 218 -7.74 6.99 -9.46
N GLY A 219 -8.86 6.64 -8.82
CA GLY A 219 -9.91 7.54 -8.37
C GLY A 219 -11.11 7.60 -9.30
N VAL A 220 -11.16 6.80 -10.37
CA VAL A 220 -12.34 6.67 -11.23
C VAL A 220 -12.48 5.25 -11.77
N VAL A 221 -13.70 4.71 -11.69
CA VAL A 221 -14.02 3.42 -12.31
C VAL A 221 -14.11 3.58 -13.82
N ASP A 222 -13.15 3.06 -14.58
CA ASP A 222 -13.11 3.20 -16.03
C ASP A 222 -12.66 1.95 -16.81
N ALA A 223 -12.16 2.14 -18.04
CA ALA A 223 -11.77 1.04 -18.91
C ALA A 223 -10.49 0.34 -18.43
N ASP A 224 -9.65 1.01 -17.64
CA ASP A 224 -8.44 0.42 -17.08
C ASP A 224 -8.81 -0.57 -15.96
N ASP A 225 -9.87 -0.31 -15.18
CA ASP A 225 -10.42 -1.27 -14.22
C ASP A 225 -11.04 -2.49 -14.88
N ILE A 226 -11.78 -2.29 -15.97
CA ILE A 226 -12.29 -3.40 -16.78
C ILE A 226 -11.12 -4.27 -17.25
N THR A 227 -10.01 -3.65 -17.64
CA THR A 227 -8.83 -4.38 -18.12
C THR A 227 -8.22 -5.26 -17.03
N MET A 228 -8.21 -4.80 -15.76
CA MET A 228 -7.77 -5.61 -14.62
C MET A 228 -8.58 -6.91 -14.50
N ILE A 229 -9.92 -6.83 -14.58
CA ILE A 229 -10.79 -8.01 -14.51
C ILE A 229 -10.57 -8.94 -15.71
N LEU A 230 -10.49 -8.39 -16.92
CA LEU A 230 -10.35 -9.20 -18.13
C LEU A 230 -8.99 -9.91 -18.24
N VAL A 231 -7.93 -9.33 -17.67
CA VAL A 231 -6.60 -9.96 -17.62
C VAL A 231 -6.57 -11.12 -16.64
N ALA A 232 -7.26 -11.00 -15.50
CA ALA A 232 -7.32 -12.01 -14.46
C ALA A 232 -8.41 -13.08 -14.67
N TRP A 233 -9.20 -12.97 -15.75
CA TRP A 233 -10.36 -13.83 -16.00
C TRP A 233 -10.06 -15.33 -15.88
N SER A 234 -10.76 -15.98 -14.95
CA SER A 234 -10.60 -17.39 -14.66
C SER A 234 -11.02 -18.24 -15.87
N ARG A 235 -10.18 -19.21 -16.25
CA ARG A 235 -10.55 -20.17 -17.30
C ARG A 235 -11.46 -21.26 -16.71
N PRO A 236 -12.52 -21.65 -17.42
CA PRO A 236 -13.40 -22.73 -16.99
C PRO A 236 -12.70 -24.10 -16.96
#